data_AF-A0A561CDV9-F1
#
_entry.id   AF-A0A561CDV9-F1
#
_cell.length_a   1.000
_cell.length_b   1.000
_cell.length_c   1.000
_cell.angle_alpha   90.00
_cell.angle_beta   90.00
_cell.angle_gamma   90.00
#
_symmetry.space_group_name_H-M   'P 1'
#
loop_
_entity.id
_entity.type
_entity.pdbx_description
1 polymer ?
#
loop_
_entity_poly.entity_id
_entity_poly.type
_entity_poly.pdbx_seq_one_letter_code
_entity_poly.pdbx_strand_id
1 'polypeptide(L)' 'MFIGFLPYVIVIFIATGLFILLVDAKMYKKEKQKKEHKASLIFGWMNIALGLGLFLVNWIYNNFIW' A
#
# COMPACT_ATOMS: atom_id res chain seq x y z
N MET A 1 2.76 22.04 -11.02
CA MET A 1 3.72 20.93 -10.84
C MET A 1 3.53 20.34 -9.45
N PHE A 2 2.65 19.34 -9.31
CA PHE A 2 2.26 18.73 -8.01
C PHE A 2 3.27 17.66 -7.52
N ILE A 3 4.57 17.89 -7.75
CA ILE A 3 5.63 16.90 -7.48
C ILE A 3 5.80 16.60 -5.99
N GLY A 4 5.45 17.54 -5.09
CA GLY A 4 5.54 17.30 -3.65
C GLY A 4 4.50 16.32 -3.09
N PHE A 5 3.38 16.10 -3.79
CA PHE A 5 2.27 15.28 -3.27
C PHE A 5 2.46 13.78 -3.55
N LEU A 6 3.02 13.42 -4.70
CA LEU A 6 3.10 12.03 -5.12
C LEU A 6 3.96 11.15 -4.19
N PRO A 7 5.16 11.59 -3.73
CA PRO A 7 5.92 10.85 -2.72
C PRO A 7 5.16 10.64 -1.42
N TYR A 8 4.38 11.63 -0.99
CA TYR A 8 3.55 11.53 0.21
C TYR A 8 2.45 10.47 0.06
N VAL A 9 1.78 10.45 -1.09
CA VAL A 9 0.78 9.42 -1.43
C VAL A 9 1.40 8.03 -1.43
N ILE A 10 2.58 7.86 -2.04
CA ILE A 10 3.31 6.59 -2.05
C ILE A 10 3.54 6.09 -0.62
N VAL A 11 4.05 6.96 0.26
CA VAL A 11 4.29 6.62 1.67
C VAL A 11 3.00 6.24 2.39
N ILE A 12 1.90 6.98 2.18
CA ILE A 12 0.60 6.65 2.79
C ILE A 12 0.12 5.27 2.35
N PHE A 13 0.18 4.96 1.05
CA PHE A 13 -0.26 3.67 0.53
C PHE A 13 0.55 2.52 1.15
N ILE A 14 1.88 2.66 1.20
CA ILE A 14 2.74 1.63 1.80
C ILE A 14 2.49 1.52 3.31
N ALA A 15 2.45 2.64 4.03
CA ALA A 15 2.24 2.64 5.48
C ALA A 15 0.88 2.06 5.87
N THR A 16 -0.18 2.42 5.13
CA THR A 16 -1.53 1.90 5.35
C THR A 16 -1.61 0.42 5.02
N GLY A 17 -1.02 -0.02 3.91
CA GLY A 17 -0.95 -1.42 3.55
C GLY A 17 -0.23 -2.27 4.60
N LEU A 18 0.91 -1.78 5.12
CA LEU A 18 1.62 -2.42 6.23
C LEU A 18 0.79 -2.43 7.51
N PHE A 19 0.10 -1.33 7.84
CA PHE A 19 -0.77 -1.27 9.01
C PHE A 19 -1.88 -2.32 8.96
N ILE A 20 -2.57 -2.44 7.82
CA ILE A 20 -3.61 -3.47 7.62
C ILE A 20 -3.04 -4.88 7.78
N LEU A 21 -1.86 -5.17 7.22
CA LEU A 21 -1.24 -6.50 7.32
C LEU A 21 -0.75 -6.81 8.75
N LEU A 22 -0.24 -5.82 9.46
CA LEU A 22 0.37 -6.01 10.78
C LEU A 22 -0.64 -5.97 11.93
N VAL A 23 -1.68 -5.14 11.81
CA VAL A 23 -2.70 -4.94 12.85
C VAL A 23 -3.94 -5.74 12.50
N ASP A 24 -4.70 -5.32 11.49
CA ASP A 24 -6.01 -5.91 11.16
C ASP A 24 -5.90 -7.39 10.83
N ALA A 25 -5.01 -7.77 9.91
CA ALA A 25 -4.88 -9.16 9.49
C ALA A 25 -4.46 -10.06 10.66
N LYS A 26 -3.59 -9.59 11.57
CA LYS A 26 -3.23 -10.35 12.78
C LYS A 26 -4.38 -10.43 13.78
N MET A 27 -5.14 -9.35 13.95
CA MET A 27 -6.32 -9.30 14.82
C MET A 27 -7.39 -10.29 14.34
N TYR A 28 -7.80 -10.22 13.08
CA TYR A 28 -8.82 -11.12 12.51
C TYR A 28 -8.38 -12.58 12.50
N LYS A 29 -7.07 -12.84 12.35
CA LYS A 29 -6.52 -14.19 12.51
C LYS A 29 -6.68 -14.71 13.95
N LYS A 30 -6.40 -13.87 14.95
CA LYS A 30 -6.55 -14.20 16.38
C LYS A 30 -8.00 -14.47 16.75
N GLU A 31 -8.93 -13.69 16.20
CA GLU A 31 -10.37 -13.84 16.43
C GLU A 31 -11.03 -14.93 15.57
N LYS A 32 -10.24 -15.68 14.78
CA LYS A 32 -10.71 -16.74 13.86
C LYS A 32 -11.71 -16.24 12.81
N GLN A 33 -11.71 -14.95 12.51
CA GLN A 33 -12.54 -14.32 11.47
C GLN A 33 -11.90 -14.52 10.08
N LYS A 34 -12.09 -15.71 9.50
CA LYS A 34 -11.43 -16.11 8.24
C LYS A 34 -11.73 -15.20 7.05
N LYS A 35 -12.96 -14.67 6.95
CA LYS A 35 -13.38 -13.78 5.85
C LYS A 35 -12.66 -12.43 5.93
N GLU A 36 -12.75 -11.77 7.08
CA GLU A 36 -12.10 -10.48 7.32
C GLU A 36 -10.58 -10.59 7.25
N HIS A 37 -10.00 -11.68 7.76
CA HIS A 37 -8.56 -11.93 7.61
C HIS A 37 -8.13 -11.96 6.14
N LYS A 38 -8.87 -12.68 5.29
CA LYS A 38 -8.58 -12.75 3.86
C LYS A 38 -8.77 -11.39 3.18
N ALA A 39 -9.82 -10.66 3.54
CA ALA A 39 -10.05 -9.30 3.05
C ALA A 39 -8.89 -8.37 3.41
N SER A 40 -8.45 -8.34 4.67
CA SER A 40 -7.31 -7.53 5.12
C SER A 40 -6.01 -7.89 4.39
N LEU A 41 -5.75 -9.18 4.11
CA LEU A 41 -4.60 -9.57 3.31
C LEU A 41 -4.67 -8.99 1.89
N ILE A 42 -5.83 -9.09 1.24
CA ILE A 42 -6.03 -8.53 -0.11
C ILE A 42 -5.85 -7.01 -0.09
N PHE A 43 -6.55 -6.30 0.81
CA PHE A 43 -6.47 -4.84 0.90
C PHE A 43 -5.09 -4.33 1.28
N GLY A 44 -4.40 -5.02 2.21
CA GLY A 44 -3.04 -4.67 2.61
C GLY A 44 -2.06 -4.80 1.45
N TRP A 45 -2.07 -5.94 0.73
CA TRP A 45 -1.21 -6.13 -0.43
C TRP A 45 -1.57 -5.24 -1.61
N MET A 46 -2.86 -4.94 -1.84
CA MET A 46 -3.27 -3.96 -2.86
C MET A 46 -2.71 -2.58 -2.57
N ASN A 47 -2.77 -2.11 -1.32
CA ASN A 47 -2.23 -0.81 -0.93
C ASN A 47 -0.70 -0.74 -1.17
N ILE A 48 0.03 -1.78 -0.77
CA ILE A 48 1.48 -1.86 -1.02
C ILE A 48 1.78 -1.88 -2.51
N ALA A 49 1.05 -2.68 -3.30
CA ALA A 49 1.23 -2.76 -4.75
C ALA A 49 0.95 -1.43 -5.45
N LEU A 50 -0.08 -0.69 -5.03
CA LEU A 50 -0.36 0.65 -5.55
C LEU A 50 0.75 1.64 -5.20
N GLY A 51 1.23 1.65 -3.95
CA GLY A 51 2.34 2.50 -3.53
C GLY A 51 3.62 2.22 -4.32
N LEU A 52 3.99 0.95 -4.49
CA LEU A 52 5.15 0.54 -5.30
C LEU A 52 4.97 0.85 -6.79
N GLY A 53 3.76 0.66 -7.33
CA GLY A 53 3.43 1.00 -8.71
C GLY A 53 3.58 2.50 -8.98
N LEU A 54 3.06 3.34 -8.09
CA LEU A 54 3.22 4.80 -8.17
C LEU A 54 4.69 5.21 -8.06
N PHE A 55 5.47 4.56 -7.19
CA PHE A 55 6.90 4.79 -7.11
C PHE A 55 7.63 4.46 -8.41
N LEU A 56 7.34 3.30 -9.01
CA LEU A 56 7.91 2.89 -10.29
C LEU A 56 7.55 3.86 -11.42
N VAL A 57 6.29 4.27 -11.52
CA VAL A 57 5.84 5.24 -12.53
C VAL A 57 6.56 6.58 -12.35
N ASN A 58 6.64 7.09 -11.11
CA ASN A 58 7.36 8.33 -10.82
C ASN A 58 8.86 8.21 -11.16
N TRP A 59 9.47 7.08 -10.84
CA TRP A 59 10.88 6.83 -11.15
C TRP A 59 11.13 6.78 -12.66
N ILE A 60 10.31 6.06 -13.42
CA ILE A 60 10.40 6.00 -14.88
C ILE A 60 10.23 7.39 -15.48
N TYR A 61 9.21 8.14 -15.03
CA TYR A 61 8.93 9.48 -15.54
C TYR A 61 10.12 10.44 -15.34
N ASN A 62 10.69 10.48 -14.13
CA ASN A 62 11.79 11.38 -13.80
C ASN A 62 13.16 10.98 -14.39
N ASN A 63 13.35 9.74 -14.83
CA ASN A 63 14.65 9.28 -15.36
C ASN A 63 14.65 9.11 -16.88
N PHE A 64 13.51 8.79 -17.49
CA PHE A 64 13.43 8.44 -18.91
C PHE A 64 12.58 9.40 -19.76
N ILE A 65 11.68 10.17 -19.16
CA ILE A 65 10.76 11.05 -19.92
C ILE A 65 11.16 12.52 -19.77
N TRP A 66 11.48 12.95 -18.56
CA TRP A 66 11.97 14.28 -18.25
C TRP A 66 13.47 14.23 -17.95
#